data_AF-A0A2H5QU67-F1
#
_entry.id   AF-A0A2H5QU67-F1
#
_cell.length_a   1.000
_cell.length_b   1.000
_cell.length_c   1.000
_cell.angle_alpha   90.00
_cell.angle_beta   90.00
_cell.angle_gamma   90.00
#
_symmetry.space_group_name_H-M   'P 1'
#
loop_
_entity.id
_entity.type
_entity.pdbx_description
1 polymer ?
#
loop_
_entity_poly.entity_id
_entity_poly.type
_entity_poly.pdbx_seq_one_letter_code
_entity_poly.pdbx_strand_id
1 'polypeptide(L)'
;MAYIPPQKRHSKGPKRPTPVPEMLVPEFNRKLNLGSRKHKAGMKDDEMNCIRNLINSAILDPEVKGGLRWPMGKSYSGQRYRVFGVWHTEFKSYKSPSLKLKVRNADRFDFKTATGEATIEINLKLRRIVSEIQDGKIDIDSVDSGFKDNLRLIWDHFLSCEQLLT
;
A
#
# COMPACT_ATOMS: atom_id res chain seq x y z
N MET A 1 -15.02 16.33 63.15
CA MET A 1 -14.95 16.70 61.71
C MET A 1 -13.51 16.51 61.25
N ALA A 2 -13.25 15.67 60.25
CA ALA A 2 -11.89 15.40 59.78
C ALA A 2 -11.49 16.39 58.67
N TYR A 3 -10.37 17.08 58.84
CA TYR A 3 -9.81 18.01 57.87
C TYR A 3 -9.12 17.26 56.72
N ILE A 4 -9.49 17.55 55.47
CA ILE A 4 -8.87 16.97 54.27
C ILE A 4 -7.87 17.99 53.67
N PRO A 5 -6.56 17.66 53.61
CA PRO A 5 -5.52 18.57 53.14
C PRO A 5 -5.68 19.01 51.67
N PRO A 6 -5.31 20.27 51.30
CA PRO A 6 -5.50 20.83 49.96
C PRO A 6 -4.89 20.01 48.83
N GLN A 7 -3.77 19.36 49.12
CA GLN A 7 -2.96 18.56 48.18
C GLN A 7 -3.66 17.25 47.76
N LYS A 8 -4.73 16.84 48.44
CA LYS A 8 -5.56 15.69 48.07
C LYS A 8 -6.83 16.07 47.31
N ARG A 9 -7.02 17.36 46.96
CA ARG A 9 -8.19 17.86 46.23
C ARG A 9 -8.11 17.69 44.70
N HIS A 10 -6.95 17.32 44.16
CA HIS A 10 -6.82 17.04 42.73
C HIS A 10 -7.28 15.61 42.44
N SER A 11 -8.59 15.49 42.23
CA SER A 11 -9.17 14.31 41.62
C SER A 11 -8.51 14.10 40.26
N LYS A 12 -7.82 12.97 40.10
CA LYS A 12 -7.75 12.35 38.78
C LYS A 12 -9.18 11.87 38.52
N GLY A 13 -9.95 12.66 37.79
CA GLY A 13 -11.14 12.15 37.12
C GLY A 13 -10.78 10.86 36.36
N PRO A 14 -11.77 10.00 36.06
CA PRO A 14 -11.50 8.76 35.34
C PRO A 14 -10.65 9.12 34.12
N LYS A 15 -9.43 8.55 34.04
CA LYS A 15 -8.59 8.68 32.86
C LYS A 15 -9.49 8.26 31.71
N ARG A 16 -9.88 9.24 30.86
CA ARG A 16 -10.48 8.95 29.57
C ARG A 16 -9.60 7.86 28.97
N PRO A 17 -10.12 6.67 28.63
CA PRO A 17 -9.29 5.65 28.04
C PRO A 17 -8.58 6.32 26.88
N THR A 18 -7.25 6.28 26.91
CA THR A 18 -6.41 6.73 25.81
C THR A 18 -7.08 6.20 24.55
N PRO A 19 -7.40 7.06 23.55
CA PRO A 19 -8.08 6.57 22.36
C PRO A 19 -7.25 5.40 21.87
N VAL A 20 -7.88 4.23 21.81
CA VAL A 20 -7.30 3.00 21.28
C VAL A 20 -6.53 3.45 20.03
N PRO A 21 -5.21 3.17 19.92
CA PRO A 21 -4.44 3.64 18.79
C PRO A 21 -5.23 3.27 17.57
N GLU A 22 -5.60 4.29 16.80
CA GLU A 22 -6.44 4.10 15.64
C GLU A 22 -5.74 3.08 14.77
N MET A 23 -6.29 1.86 14.77
CA MET A 23 -5.57 0.71 14.27
C MET A 23 -5.22 1.04 12.83
N LEU A 24 -3.92 1.15 12.54
CA LEU A 24 -3.38 1.23 11.20
C LEU A 24 -3.61 -0.13 10.54
N VAL A 25 -4.87 -0.45 10.24
CA VAL A 25 -5.24 -1.72 9.64
C VAL A 25 -4.67 -1.74 8.23
N PRO A 26 -3.79 -2.69 7.89
CA PRO A 26 -3.30 -2.83 6.53
C PRO A 26 -4.48 -3.19 5.63
N GLU A 27 -4.85 -2.29 4.72
CA GLU A 27 -5.74 -2.65 3.62
C GLU A 27 -4.90 -3.27 2.50
N PHE A 28 -5.24 -4.51 2.16
CA PHE A 28 -4.56 -5.27 1.13
C PHE A 28 -5.43 -5.38 -0.13
N ASN A 29 -4.84 -5.15 -1.31
CA ASN A 29 -5.55 -5.19 -2.59
C ASN A 29 -4.73 -5.93 -3.64
N ARG A 30 -5.13 -7.17 -3.96
CA ARG A 30 -4.62 -7.96 -5.09
C ARG A 30 -5.51 -7.69 -6.30
N LYS A 31 -4.97 -7.00 -7.32
CA LYS A 31 -5.61 -6.83 -8.64
C LYS A 31 -4.67 -7.35 -9.71
N LEU A 32 -5.13 -8.31 -10.51
CA LEU A 32 -4.47 -8.73 -11.74
C LEU A 32 -5.01 -7.86 -12.87
N ASN A 33 -4.18 -6.96 -13.40
CA ASN A 33 -4.55 -6.12 -14.53
C ASN A 33 -3.93 -6.67 -15.81
N LEU A 34 -4.78 -7.03 -16.77
CA LEU A 34 -4.34 -7.47 -18.10
C LEU A 34 -4.38 -6.27 -19.05
N GLY A 35 -3.21 -5.73 -19.37
CA GLY A 35 -3.06 -4.68 -20.37
C GLY A 35 -2.79 -5.26 -21.74
N SER A 36 -3.59 -4.88 -22.76
CA SER A 36 -3.28 -5.18 -24.16
C SER A 36 -2.88 -3.89 -24.88
N ARG A 37 -1.92 -3.99 -25.81
CA ARG A 37 -1.37 -2.83 -26.51
C ARG A 37 -2.31 -2.27 -27.59
N LYS A 38 -3.39 -2.98 -27.92
CA LYS A 38 -4.37 -2.60 -28.94
C LYS A 38 -5.78 -2.88 -28.42
N HIS A 39 -6.39 -1.90 -27.76
CA HIS A 39 -7.83 -1.90 -27.59
C HIS A 39 -8.47 -1.49 -28.91
N LYS A 40 -8.99 -2.46 -29.66
CA LYS A 40 -10.01 -2.18 -30.67
C LYS A 40 -11.37 -2.50 -30.05
N ALA A 41 -12.29 -1.54 -30.07
CA ALA A 41 -13.70 -1.86 -29.91
C ALA A 41 -14.07 -2.90 -30.99
N GLY A 42 -14.69 -4.01 -30.59
CA GLY A 42 -15.01 -5.13 -31.48
C GLY A 42 -13.94 -6.23 -31.55
N MET A 43 -13.39 -6.65 -30.41
CA MET A 43 -12.55 -7.86 -30.33
C MET A 43 -13.40 -9.08 -30.67
N LYS A 44 -12.92 -9.93 -31.59
CA LYS A 44 -13.66 -11.13 -31.98
C LYS A 44 -13.56 -12.22 -30.91
N ASP A 45 -14.50 -13.18 -30.88
CA ASP A 45 -14.51 -14.25 -29.88
C ASP A 45 -13.25 -15.13 -29.91
N ASP A 46 -12.68 -15.37 -31.10
CA ASP A 46 -11.41 -16.10 -31.26
C ASP A 46 -10.23 -15.36 -30.59
N GLU A 47 -10.22 -14.03 -30.70
CA GLU A 47 -9.23 -13.17 -30.04
C GLU A 47 -9.40 -13.23 -28.51
N MET A 48 -10.64 -13.19 -28.02
CA MET A 48 -10.95 -13.31 -26.59
C MET A 48 -10.50 -14.66 -26.04
N ASN A 49 -10.74 -15.74 -26.80
CA ASN A 49 -10.30 -17.08 -26.45
C ASN A 49 -8.78 -17.22 -26.44
N CYS A 50 -8.07 -16.56 -27.35
CA CYS A 50 -6.61 -16.54 -27.33
C CYS A 50 -6.05 -15.89 -26.06
N ILE A 51 -6.65 -14.80 -25.60
CA ILE A 51 -6.26 -14.15 -24.34
C ILE A 51 -6.59 -15.06 -23.15
N ARG A 52 -7.77 -15.68 -23.12
CA ARG A 52 -8.15 -16.64 -22.07
C ARG A 52 -7.18 -17.82 -21.99
N ASN A 53 -6.76 -18.37 -23.13
CA ASN A 53 -5.78 -19.46 -23.18
C ASN A 53 -4.43 -19.06 -22.60
N LEU A 54 -3.96 -17.83 -22.86
CA LEU A 54 -2.74 -17.30 -22.25
C LEU A 54 -2.89 -17.20 -20.73
N ILE A 55 -4.00 -16.65 -20.23
CA ILE A 55 -4.25 -16.54 -18.79
C ILE A 55 -4.29 -17.93 -18.14
N ASN A 56 -5.03 -18.88 -18.72
CA ASN A 56 -5.21 -20.21 -18.17
C ASN A 56 -3.93 -21.07 -18.22
N SER A 57 -2.96 -20.71 -19.07
CA SER A 57 -1.66 -21.37 -19.16
C SER A 57 -0.62 -20.79 -18.20
N ALA A 58 -0.94 -19.72 -17.48
CA ALA A 58 -0.05 -19.09 -16.53
C ALA A 58 0.11 -19.96 -15.27
N ILE A 59 1.33 -20.08 -14.79
CA ILE A 59 1.68 -20.84 -13.58
C ILE A 59 2.24 -19.85 -12.56
N LEU A 60 1.72 -19.88 -11.34
CA LEU A 60 2.29 -19.17 -10.20
C LEU A 60 3.65 -19.77 -9.87
N ASP A 61 4.67 -18.94 -9.88
CA ASP A 61 6.03 -19.33 -9.58
C ASP A 61 6.72 -18.21 -8.78
N PRO A 62 6.79 -18.32 -7.44
CA PRO A 62 7.40 -17.29 -6.59
C PRO A 62 8.89 -17.07 -6.84
N GLU A 63 9.58 -18.03 -7.47
CA GLU A 63 11.03 -17.97 -7.71
C GLU A 63 11.39 -17.12 -8.93
N VAL A 64 10.41 -16.79 -9.78
CA VAL A 64 10.62 -15.94 -10.95
C VAL A 64 10.14 -14.51 -10.70
N LYS A 65 10.84 -13.54 -11.29
CA LYS A 65 10.44 -12.14 -11.27
C LYS A 65 9.04 -11.96 -11.84
N GLY A 66 8.19 -11.25 -11.11
CA GLY A 66 6.79 -11.06 -11.44
C GLY A 66 5.87 -12.22 -11.03
N GLY A 67 6.41 -13.31 -10.46
CA GLY A 67 5.61 -14.36 -9.81
C GLY A 67 4.81 -15.26 -10.76
N LEU A 68 4.94 -15.10 -12.08
CA LEU A 68 4.24 -15.91 -13.08
C LEU A 68 5.21 -16.36 -14.17
N ARG A 69 5.05 -17.62 -14.58
CA ARG A 69 5.70 -18.18 -15.77
C ARG A 69 4.72 -18.91 -16.65
N TRP A 70 5.16 -19.18 -17.88
CA TRP A 70 4.45 -20.02 -18.83
C TRP A 70 5.31 -21.23 -19.17
N PRO A 71 4.71 -22.41 -19.39
CA PRO A 71 5.41 -23.53 -20.01
C PRO A 71 6.01 -23.12 -21.36
N MET A 72 7.05 -23.83 -21.78
CA MET A 72 7.71 -23.57 -23.06
C MET A 72 6.68 -23.54 -24.21
N GLY A 73 6.71 -22.48 -25.01
CA GLY A 73 5.78 -22.27 -26.13
C GLY A 73 4.35 -21.87 -25.74
N LYS A 74 4.00 -21.79 -24.46
CA LYS A 74 2.66 -21.40 -23.98
C LYS A 74 2.51 -19.91 -23.67
N SER A 75 3.56 -19.12 -23.80
CA SER A 75 3.52 -17.65 -23.70
C SER A 75 2.98 -16.98 -24.97
N TYR A 76 2.50 -17.77 -25.94
CA TYR A 76 1.92 -17.33 -27.21
C TYR A 76 0.56 -17.99 -27.44
N SER A 77 -0.37 -17.28 -28.08
CA SER A 77 -1.65 -17.84 -28.52
C SER A 77 -2.13 -17.19 -29.81
N GLY A 78 -2.72 -18.00 -30.70
CA GLY A 78 -3.40 -17.52 -31.92
C GLY A 78 -2.51 -16.74 -32.89
N GLN A 79 -1.20 -17.02 -32.93
CA GLN A 79 -0.16 -16.36 -33.74
C GLN A 79 0.04 -14.84 -33.50
N ARG A 80 -0.94 -14.16 -32.91
CA ARG A 80 -0.99 -12.69 -32.77
C ARG A 80 -0.85 -12.21 -31.33
N TYR A 81 -1.01 -13.08 -30.34
CA TYR A 81 -0.92 -12.74 -28.94
C TYR A 81 0.30 -13.40 -28.29
N ARG A 82 1.07 -12.59 -27.56
CA ARG A 82 2.17 -13.05 -26.72
C ARG A 82 2.19 -12.28 -25.42
N VAL A 83 2.68 -12.90 -24.37
CA VAL A 83 2.99 -12.21 -23.11
C VAL A 83 4.23 -11.35 -23.32
N PHE A 84 4.13 -10.05 -23.02
CA PHE A 84 5.25 -9.10 -23.17
C PHE A 84 5.91 -8.77 -21.84
N GLY A 85 5.21 -8.95 -20.72
CA GLY A 85 5.79 -8.88 -19.39
C GLY A 85 4.78 -9.26 -18.31
N VAL A 86 5.28 -9.38 -17.08
CA VAL A 86 4.51 -9.69 -15.88
C VAL A 86 4.77 -8.62 -14.83
N TRP A 87 3.71 -8.14 -14.19
CA TRP A 87 3.80 -7.20 -13.08
C TRP A 87 3.02 -7.76 -11.90
N HIS A 88 3.74 -8.23 -10.87
CA HIS A 88 3.16 -8.49 -9.57
C HIS A 88 3.31 -7.23 -8.72
N THR A 89 2.20 -6.64 -8.29
CA THR A 89 2.23 -5.45 -7.44
C THR A 89 1.40 -5.68 -6.20
N GLU A 90 2.05 -5.65 -5.06
CA GLU A 90 1.42 -5.69 -3.75
C GLU A 90 1.32 -4.28 -3.18
N PHE A 91 0.16 -3.96 -2.62
CA PHE A 91 -0.07 -2.71 -1.93
C PHE A 91 -0.46 -2.99 -0.48
N LYS A 92 0.24 -2.34 0.45
CA LYS A 92 -0.16 -2.22 1.85
C LYS A 92 -0.47 -0.76 2.13
N SER A 93 -1.72 -0.45 2.48
CA SER A 93 -2.12 0.90 2.87
C SER A 93 -2.42 0.93 4.35
N TYR A 94 -1.82 1.89 5.05
CA TYR A 94 -2.07 2.21 6.44
C TYR A 94 -2.71 3.60 6.48
N LYS A 95 -3.82 3.74 7.19
CA LYS A 95 -4.61 4.97 7.23
C LYS A 95 -4.91 5.35 8.67
N SER A 96 -4.76 6.63 8.94
CA SER A 96 -5.35 7.32 10.08
C SER A 96 -6.03 8.61 9.57
N PRO A 97 -6.64 9.43 10.44
CA PRO A 97 -7.22 10.71 10.12
C PRO A 97 -6.11 11.71 9.81
N SER A 98 -4.97 11.58 10.49
CA SER A 98 -3.83 12.47 10.32
C SER A 98 -2.90 12.08 9.16
N LEU A 99 -2.81 10.80 8.80
CA LEU A 99 -1.90 10.33 7.75
C LEU A 99 -2.44 9.18 6.89
N LYS A 100 -1.83 9.00 5.74
CA LYS A 100 -1.96 7.80 4.93
C LYS A 100 -0.59 7.38 4.41
N LEU A 101 -0.14 6.19 4.80
CA LEU A 101 1.07 5.57 4.29
C LEU A 101 0.69 4.44 3.34
N LYS A 102 1.25 4.44 2.14
CA LYS A 102 1.04 3.38 1.16
C LYS A 102 2.40 2.83 0.73
N VAL A 103 2.62 1.56 1.03
CA VAL A 103 3.80 0.81 0.59
C VAL A 103 3.38 -0.02 -0.61
N ARG A 104 4.09 0.13 -1.71
CA ARG A 104 3.92 -0.66 -2.92
C ARG A 104 5.19 -1.47 -3.14
N ASN A 105 5.06 -2.78 -3.17
CA ASN A 105 6.11 -3.67 -3.66
C ASN A 105 5.73 -4.07 -5.09
N ALA A 106 6.57 -3.73 -6.07
CA ALA A 106 6.34 -4.06 -7.47
C ALA A 106 7.47 -4.95 -7.97
N ASP A 107 7.15 -6.18 -8.28
CA ASP A 107 8.06 -7.14 -8.90
C ASP A 107 7.64 -7.37 -10.35
N ARG A 108 8.56 -7.14 -11.27
CA ARG A 108 8.27 -6.96 -12.70
C ARG A 108 9.25 -7.76 -13.52
N PHE A 109 8.78 -8.32 -14.62
CA PHE A 109 9.61 -8.95 -15.62
C PHE A 109 9.16 -8.54 -17.02
N ASP A 110 10.07 -7.97 -17.81
CA ASP A 110 9.84 -7.59 -19.19
C ASP A 110 10.46 -8.64 -20.13
N PHE A 111 9.62 -9.35 -20.90
CA PHE A 111 10.07 -10.37 -21.85
C PHE A 111 10.71 -9.79 -23.12
N LYS A 112 10.51 -8.49 -23.41
CA LYS A 112 11.11 -7.82 -24.56
C LYS A 112 12.57 -7.49 -24.29
N THR A 113 12.88 -7.00 -23.10
CA THR A 113 14.24 -6.64 -22.68
C THR A 113 14.93 -7.75 -21.89
N ALA A 114 14.19 -8.80 -21.50
CA ALA A 114 14.65 -9.88 -20.61
C ALA A 114 15.17 -9.37 -19.26
N THR A 115 14.60 -8.26 -18.76
CA THR A 115 15.01 -7.63 -17.50
C THR A 115 13.93 -7.80 -16.44
N GLY A 116 14.35 -8.24 -15.25
CA GLY A 116 13.52 -8.26 -14.05
C GLY A 116 13.88 -7.11 -13.11
N GLU A 117 12.89 -6.44 -12.54
CA GLU A 117 13.07 -5.33 -11.61
C GLU A 117 12.11 -5.48 -10.42
N ALA A 118 12.63 -5.37 -9.21
CA ALA A 118 11.83 -5.31 -7.99
C ALA A 118 12.03 -3.93 -7.34
N THR A 119 10.94 -3.16 -7.23
CA THR A 119 10.95 -1.82 -6.63
C THR A 119 10.02 -1.75 -5.44
N ILE A 120 10.47 -1.06 -4.39
CA ILE A 120 9.63 -0.68 -3.26
C ILE A 120 9.39 0.82 -3.36
N GLU A 121 8.13 1.22 -3.52
CA GLU A 121 7.70 2.62 -3.55
C GLU A 121 6.92 2.92 -2.26
N ILE A 122 7.32 3.99 -1.55
CA ILE A 122 6.64 4.44 -0.33
C ILE A 122 5.98 5.80 -0.61
N ASN A 123 4.67 5.89 -0.41
CA ASN A 123 3.91 7.13 -0.55
C ASN A 123 3.30 7.53 0.80
N LEU A 124 3.73 8.68 1.32
CA LEU A 124 3.22 9.27 2.56
C LEU A 124 2.37 10.50 2.25
N LYS A 125 1.18 10.57 2.85
CA LYS A 125 0.31 11.75 2.82
C LYS A 125 -0.02 12.19 4.23
N LEU A 126 0.34 13.42 4.58
CA LEU A 126 0.06 14.04 5.88
C LEU A 126 -1.27 14.82 5.81
N ARG A 127 -2.39 14.09 5.96
CA ARG A 127 -3.75 14.60 5.74
C ARG A 127 -4.08 15.82 6.60
N ARG A 128 -3.77 15.76 7.89
CA ARG A 128 -4.06 16.85 8.84
C ARG A 128 -3.35 18.15 8.43
N ILE A 129 -2.05 18.08 8.15
CA ILE A 129 -1.26 19.26 7.71
C ILE A 129 -1.76 19.80 6.38
N VAL A 130 -2.09 18.91 5.43
CA VAL A 130 -2.66 19.32 4.13
C VAL A 130 -3.97 20.09 4.34
N SER A 131 -4.86 19.62 5.22
CA SER A 131 -6.10 20.33 5.55
C SER A 131 -5.85 21.66 6.24
N GLU A 132 -4.97 21.72 7.25
CA GLU A 132 -4.62 22.96 7.96
C GLU A 132 -4.06 24.04 7.02
N ILE A 133 -3.23 23.66 6.04
CA ILE A 133 -2.72 24.57 5.01
C ILE A 133 -3.84 25.05 4.08
N GLN A 134 -4.75 24.16 3.68
CA GLN A 134 -5.85 24.47 2.76
C GLN A 134 -6.91 25.37 3.38
N ASP A 135 -7.13 25.27 4.69
CA ASP A 135 -8.11 26.08 5.43
C ASP A 135 -7.66 27.55 5.60
N GLY A 136 -6.44 27.90 5.18
CA GLY A 136 -5.93 29.28 5.11
C GLY A 136 -5.61 29.93 6.46
N LYS A 137 -5.97 29.28 7.57
CA LYS A 137 -5.65 29.70 8.94
C LYS A 137 -4.36 29.03 9.38
N ILE A 138 -3.24 29.46 8.81
CA ILE A 138 -1.92 28.86 9.08
C ILE A 138 -1.46 29.32 10.47
N ASP A 139 -1.72 28.49 11.47
CA ASP A 139 -1.04 28.55 12.76
C ASP A 139 0.22 27.68 12.68
N ILE A 140 1.38 28.33 12.65
CA ILE A 140 2.69 27.68 12.47
C ILE A 140 2.94 26.66 13.60
N ASP A 141 2.51 26.98 14.82
CA ASP A 141 2.69 26.11 15.99
C ASP A 141 1.80 24.85 15.89
N SER A 142 0.58 24.99 15.34
CA SER A 142 -0.29 23.85 15.03
C SER A 142 0.32 22.94 13.96
N VAL A 143 0.89 23.52 12.91
CA VAL A 143 1.50 22.72 11.82
C VAL A 143 2.75 21.98 12.31
N ASP A 144 3.63 22.64 13.08
CA ASP A 144 4.83 22.03 13.67
C ASP A 144 4.46 20.88 14.64
N SER A 145 3.50 21.12 15.53
CA SER A 145 3.03 20.08 16.45
C SER A 145 2.37 18.91 15.70
N GLY A 146 1.54 19.18 14.69
CA GLY A 146 0.93 18.15 13.84
C GLY A 146 1.96 17.36 13.04
N PHE A 147 3.08 17.97 12.65
CA PHE A 147 4.19 17.28 12.00
C PHE A 147 4.94 16.36 12.97
N LYS A 148 5.27 16.86 14.17
CA LYS A 148 5.89 16.06 15.23
C LYS A 148 5.05 14.85 15.63
N ASP A 149 3.74 15.02 15.77
CA ASP A 149 2.81 13.93 16.07
C ASP A 149 2.83 12.84 14.99
N ASN A 150 2.85 13.22 13.71
CA ASN A 150 2.93 12.27 12.60
C ASN A 150 4.29 11.56 12.53
N LEU A 151 5.40 12.27 12.78
CA LEU A 151 6.73 11.66 12.85
C LEU A 151 6.82 10.64 13.97
N ARG A 152 6.27 10.97 15.15
CA ARG A 152 6.21 10.06 16.28
C ARG A 152 5.41 8.80 15.94
N LEU A 153 4.27 8.96 15.29
CA LEU A 153 3.46 7.82 14.84
C LEU A 153 4.20 6.95 13.82
N ILE A 154 4.94 7.55 12.87
CA ILE A 154 5.78 6.80 11.94
C ILE A 154 6.89 6.04 12.68
N TRP A 155 7.54 6.71 13.63
CA TRP A 155 8.58 6.12 14.44
C TRP A 155 8.04 4.91 15.21
N ASP A 156 7.01 5.12 16.04
CA ASP A 156 6.46 4.14 16.98
C ASP A 156 5.86 2.89 16.30
N HIS A 157 5.39 3.01 15.05
CA HIS A 157 4.70 1.92 14.35
C HIS A 157 5.47 1.29 13.17
N PHE A 158 6.47 1.98 12.61
CA PHE A 158 7.16 1.50 11.41
C PHE A 158 8.68 1.46 11.51
N LEU A 159 9.29 2.28 12.36
CA LEU A 159 10.76 2.42 12.42
C LEU A 159 11.37 1.92 13.74
N SER A 160 10.65 2.02 14.86
CA SER A 160 11.08 1.50 16.14
C SER A 160 11.07 -0.03 16.10
N CYS A 161 12.23 -0.61 15.84
CA CYS A 161 12.43 -2.06 15.71
C CYS A 161 12.37 -2.80 17.05
N GLU A 162 11.56 -2.38 18.02
CA GLU A 162 11.38 -3.12 19.28
C GLU A 162 10.56 -4.41 19.09
N GLN A 163 9.82 -4.53 17.98
CA GLN A 163 9.01 -5.73 17.67
C GLN A 163 9.74 -6.82 16.87
N LEU A 164 10.98 -6.61 16.43
CA LEU A 164 11.76 -7.58 15.63
C LEU A 164 12.70 -8.46 16.46
N LEU A 165 12.65 -8.36 17.80
CA LEU A 165 13.51 -9.10 18.75
C LEU A 165 12.76 -10.14 19.60
N THR A 166 11.55 -10.55 19.19
CA THR A 166 10.81 -11.66 19.81
C THR A 166 10.43 -12.69 18.77
#